data_AF-A0A7K3YEX7-F1
#
_entry.id   AF-A0A7K3YEX7-F1
#
_cell.length_a   1.000
_cell.length_b   1.000
_cell.length_c   1.000
_cell.angle_alpha   90.00
_cell.angle_beta   90.00
_cell.angle_gamma   90.00
#
_symmetry.space_group_name_H-M   'P 1'
#
loop_
_entity.id
_entity.type
_entity.pdbx_description
1 polymer ?
#
loop_
_entity_poly.entity_id
_entity_poly.type
_entity_poly.pdbx_seq_one_letter_code
_entity_poly.pdbx_strand_id
1 'polypeptide(L)' 'RIDNQEIEAADWFSRETLPPVPTGASISRALIEAWRRREI' A
#
# COMPACT_ATOMS: atom_id res chain seq x y z
N ARG A 1 -12.43 -12.18 -4.23
CA ARG A 1 -11.54 -13.06 -5.00
C ARG A 1 -10.68 -12.15 -5.87
N ILE A 2 -9.36 -12.27 -5.78
CA ILE A 2 -8.44 -11.46 -6.59
C ILE A 2 -8.45 -12.01 -8.01
N ASP A 3 -8.38 -11.13 -9.00
CA ASP A 3 -8.15 -11.53 -10.38
C ASP A 3 -6.65 -11.74 -10.59
N ASN A 4 -6.28 -12.99 -10.81
CA ASN A 4 -4.88 -13.40 -10.96
C ASN A 4 -4.33 -13.15 -12.37
N GLN A 5 -5.12 -12.58 -13.30
CA GLN A 5 -4.61 -12.07 -14.58
C GLN A 5 -3.99 -10.68 -14.44
N GLU A 6 -4.49 -9.87 -13.50
CA GLU A 6 -4.03 -8.49 -13.29
C GLU A 6 -3.19 -8.35 -12.01
N ILE A 7 -3.56 -9.06 -10.93
CA ILE A 7 -2.94 -8.93 -9.61
C ILE A 7 -2.40 -10.30 -9.17
N GLU A 8 -1.07 -10.40 -9.09
CA GLU A 8 -0.40 -11.63 -8.65
C GLU A 8 -0.69 -11.95 -7.17
N ALA A 9 -0.70 -10.94 -6.30
CA ALA A 9 -1.01 -11.08 -4.88
C ALA A 9 -1.55 -9.77 -4.29
N ALA A 10 -2.50 -9.88 -3.36
CA ALA A 10 -2.94 -8.78 -2.52
C ALA A 10 -3.36 -9.30 -1.14
N ASP A 11 -3.08 -8.50 -0.11
CA ASP A 11 -3.40 -8.83 1.28
C ASP A 11 -3.69 -7.56 2.08
N TRP A 12 -4.26 -7.73 3.26
CA TRP A 12 -4.43 -6.66 4.24
C TRP A 12 -3.16 -6.50 5.08
N PHE A 13 -2.69 -5.26 5.21
CA PHE A 13 -1.51 -4.95 6.00
C PHE A 13 -1.86 -4.07 7.20
N SER A 14 -1.30 -4.42 8.36
CA SER A 14 -1.31 -3.53 9.53
C SER A 14 -0.32 -2.39 9.32
N ARG A 15 -0.49 -1.28 10.05
CA ARG A 15 0.44 -0.13 9.97
C ARG A 15 1.84 -0.50 10.45
N GLU A 16 1.92 -1.43 11.39
CA GLU A 16 3.12 -1.92 12.04
C GLU A 16 3.92 -2.89 11.16
N THR A 17 3.23 -3.55 10.21
CA THR A 17 3.81 -4.60 9.35
C THR A 17 3.68 -4.26 7.86
N LEU A 18 3.75 -2.98 7.49
CA LEU A 18 3.71 -2.56 6.10
C LEU A 18 5.00 -2.99 5.38
N PRO A 19 4.90 -3.60 4.18
CA PRO A 19 6.07 -3.86 3.35
C PRO A 19 6.69 -2.53 2.88
N PRO A 20 7.97 -2.54 2.44
CA PRO A 20 8.59 -1.38 1.83
C PRO A 20 7.77 -0.87 0.63
N VAL A 21 7.38 0.41 0.67
CA VAL A 21 6.68 1.06 -0.44
C VAL A 21 7.67 1.60 -1.49
N PRO A 22 7.30 1.62 -2.78
CA PRO A 22 8.17 2.11 -3.85
C PRO A 22 8.76 3.50 -3.55
N THR A 23 10.04 3.70 -3.87
CA THR A 23 10.73 4.99 -3.73
C THR A 23 10.50 5.89 -4.94
N GLY A 24 10.09 7.13 -4.72
CA GLY A 24 9.82 8.11 -5.78
C GLY A 24 8.55 8.93 -5.51
N ALA A 25 8.36 10.02 -6.27
CA ALA A 25 7.14 10.80 -6.23
C ALA A 25 6.00 9.98 -6.89
N SER A 26 5.25 9.26 -6.06
CA SER A 26 4.07 8.48 -6.46
C SER A 26 2.89 8.84 -5.57
N ILE A 27 1.73 9.10 -6.17
CA ILE A 27 0.48 9.37 -5.43
C ILE A 27 0.13 8.20 -4.51
N SER A 28 0.34 6.96 -4.97
CA SER A 28 0.08 5.76 -4.15
C SER A 28 0.92 5.75 -2.88
N ARG A 29 2.20 6.14 -2.97
CA ARG A 29 3.06 6.29 -1.78
C ARG A 29 2.53 7.37 -0.84
N ALA A 30 2.15 8.53 -1.37
CA ALA A 30 1.63 9.63 -0.55
C ALA A 30 0.36 9.22 0.22
N LEU A 31 -0.55 8.47 -0.41
CA LEU A 31 -1.76 7.95 0.23
C LEU A 31 -1.43 6.93 1.33
N ILE A 32 -0.50 5.99 1.07
CA ILE A 32 -0.08 5.00 2.07
C ILE A 32 0.56 5.71 3.28
N GLU A 33 1.39 6.72 3.04
CA GLU A 33 2.05 7.50 4.09
C GLU A 33 1.06 8.32 4.92
N ALA A 34 0.10 9.00 4.27
CA ALA A 34 -0.95 9.76 4.97
C ALA A 34 -1.81 8.84 5.84
N TRP A 35 -2.23 7.68 5.31
CA TRP A 35 -2.96 6.68 6.08
C TRP A 35 -2.15 6.13 7.26
N ARG A 36 -0.84 5.88 7.08
CA ARG A 36 0.06 5.42 8.16
C ARG A 36 0.16 6.46 9.27
N ARG A 37 0.19 7.74 8.93
CA ARG A 37 0.25 8.88 9.87
C ARG A 37 -1.09 9.26 10.49
N ARG A 38 -2.19 8.59 10.10
CA ARG A 38 -3.56 8.90 10.58
C ARG A 38 -4.06 10.27 10.15
N GLU A 39 -3.60 10.75 9.00
CA GLU A 39 -4.05 12.02 8.42
C GLU A 39 -5.35 11.85 7.60
N ILE A 40 -5.73 10.60 7.34
CA ILE A 40 -6.99 10.14 6.72
C ILE A 40 -7.52 8.89 7.43
#